data_AF-A0A6G0Y4G3-F1
#
_entry.id   AF-A0A6G0Y4G3-F1
#
_cell.length_a   1.000
_cell.length_b   1.000
_cell.length_c   1.000
_cell.angle_alpha   90.00
_cell.angle_beta   90.00
_cell.angle_gamma   90.00
#
_symmetry.space_group_name_H-M   'P 1'
#
loop_
_entity.id
_entity.type
_entity.pdbx_description
1 polymer ?
#
loop_
_entity_poly.entity_id
_entity_poly.type
_entity_poly.pdbx_seq_one_letter_code
_entity_poly.pdbx_strand_id
1 'polypeptide(L)'
;MVIKFILYLMFSIYSKVFVIISLILVFKRTIKFFHTQTIKNTYDLDKLRKKTNSPSKITDAHIHPTSFQKMREKLAAQVLSHSMLSDIRTCAETGQLCSKTAIVIADFIEFINNLFDCLNSRSLYSNIPYNSALTHSEIVKTFLINASKYLINLKKIKKGKIPQPPCFKGFTQTINVILQFFEEEKCNDIFFF
;
A
#
# COMPACT_ATOMS: atom_id res chain seq x y z
N MET A 1 -4.56 -9.56 -26.17
CA MET A 1 -4.54 -10.42 -24.97
C MET A 1 -4.02 -9.68 -23.72
N VAL A 2 -3.00 -8.83 -23.87
CA VAL A 2 -2.35 -8.03 -22.80
C VAL A 2 -3.31 -7.12 -22.00
N ILE A 3 -4.25 -6.43 -22.66
CA ILE A 3 -5.17 -5.49 -21.99
C ILE A 3 -6.15 -6.19 -21.03
N LYS A 4 -6.62 -7.41 -21.34
CA LYS A 4 -7.48 -8.20 -20.44
C LYS A 4 -6.73 -8.69 -19.21
N PHE A 5 -5.42 -8.98 -19.35
CA PHE A 5 -4.57 -9.41 -18.24
C PHE A 5 -4.24 -8.27 -17.28
N ILE A 6 -3.95 -7.08 -17.82
CA ILE A 6 -3.73 -5.85 -17.02
C ILE A 6 -5.00 -5.46 -16.25
N LEU A 7 -6.19 -5.49 -16.87
CA LEU A 7 -7.45 -5.23 -16.16
C LEU A 7 -7.74 -6.26 -15.05
N TYR A 8 -7.42 -7.54 -15.27
CA TYR A 8 -7.59 -8.58 -14.25
C TYR A 8 -6.60 -8.43 -13.09
N LEU A 9 -5.35 -8.04 -13.39
CA LEU A 9 -4.34 -7.69 -12.41
C LEU A 9 -4.75 -6.47 -11.59
N MET A 10 -5.25 -5.41 -12.23
CA MET A 10 -5.80 -4.24 -11.54
C MET A 10 -6.96 -4.66 -10.63
N PHE A 11 -7.98 -5.38 -11.12
CA PHE A 11 -9.09 -5.84 -10.26
C PHE A 11 -8.60 -6.72 -9.09
N SER A 12 -7.56 -7.53 -9.29
CA SER A 12 -6.91 -8.35 -8.26
C SER A 12 -6.13 -7.52 -7.24
N ILE A 13 -5.38 -6.50 -7.67
CA ILE A 13 -4.60 -5.60 -6.81
C ILE A 13 -5.54 -4.81 -5.90
N TYR A 14 -6.63 -4.29 -6.44
CA TYR A 14 -7.52 -3.41 -5.68
C TYR A 14 -8.36 -4.20 -4.66
N SER A 15 -8.80 -5.41 -5.01
CA SER A 15 -9.41 -6.35 -4.06
C SER A 15 -8.46 -6.73 -2.92
N LYS A 16 -7.14 -6.83 -3.20
CA LYS A 16 -6.12 -7.09 -2.17
C LYS A 16 -5.86 -5.87 -1.27
N VAL A 17 -5.97 -4.63 -1.78
CA VAL A 17 -5.88 -3.38 -0.99
C VAL A 17 -7.05 -3.30 0.00
N PHE A 18 -8.26 -3.68 -0.40
CA PHE A 18 -9.41 -3.79 0.49
C PHE A 18 -9.15 -4.75 1.66
N VAL A 19 -8.55 -5.90 1.36
CA VAL A 19 -8.17 -6.88 2.38
C VAL A 19 -7.10 -6.30 3.32
N ILE A 20 -6.09 -5.57 2.82
CA ILE A 20 -5.04 -4.95 3.64
C ILE A 20 -5.63 -4.10 4.75
N ILE A 21 -6.56 -3.19 4.47
CA ILE A 21 -7.12 -2.28 5.49
C ILE A 21 -7.96 -3.00 6.53
N SER A 22 -8.75 -3.98 6.08
CA SER A 22 -9.47 -4.89 6.98
C SER A 22 -8.51 -5.74 7.82
N LEU A 23 -7.24 -5.82 7.42
CA LEU A 23 -6.20 -6.63 8.06
C LEU A 23 -5.09 -5.87 8.78
N ILE A 24 -5.07 -4.53 8.83
CA ILE A 24 -4.16 -3.72 9.70
C ILE A 24 -4.51 -3.94 11.21
N LEU A 25 -5.01 -5.11 11.57
CA LEU A 25 -5.31 -5.57 12.90
C LEU A 25 -4.09 -6.32 13.46
N VAL A 26 -2.96 -5.65 13.62
CA VAL A 26 -1.76 -6.18 14.30
C VAL A 26 -0.96 -7.18 13.47
N PHE A 27 -0.04 -6.65 12.67
CA PHE A 27 1.02 -7.41 12.01
C PHE A 27 2.31 -7.41 12.85
N LYS A 28 3.06 -8.52 12.84
CA LYS A 28 4.40 -8.62 13.45
C LYS A 28 5.45 -8.79 12.36
N ARG A 29 6.45 -7.89 12.33
CA ARG A 29 7.76 -8.18 11.71
C ARG A 29 8.83 -8.04 12.77
N THR A 30 9.31 -9.19 13.24
CA THR A 30 10.39 -9.41 14.23
C THR A 30 10.30 -8.69 15.59
N ILE A 31 9.78 -7.47 15.71
CA ILE A 31 9.43 -6.72 16.94
C ILE A 31 8.42 -5.55 16.68
N LYS A 32 8.07 -5.21 15.43
CA LYS A 32 7.21 -4.04 15.13
C LYS A 32 5.72 -4.40 15.03
N PHE A 33 4.86 -3.63 15.71
CA PHE A 33 3.40 -3.79 15.74
C PHE A 33 2.71 -2.65 14.99
N PHE A 34 1.72 -2.99 14.17
CA PHE A 34 0.91 -2.02 13.43
C PHE A 34 -0.48 -1.93 14.04
N HIS A 35 -0.88 -0.72 14.48
CA HIS A 35 -2.16 -0.51 15.12
C HIS A 35 -2.99 0.54 14.38
N THR A 36 -4.20 0.19 13.98
CA THR A 36 -5.13 1.12 13.29
C THR A 36 -5.46 2.36 14.10
N GLN A 37 -5.28 2.34 15.42
CA GLN A 37 -5.57 3.51 16.27
C GLN A 37 -4.69 4.70 15.93
N THR A 38 -3.48 4.51 15.42
CA THR A 38 -2.65 5.65 15.01
C THR A 38 -3.30 6.40 13.85
N ILE A 39 -3.86 5.69 12.86
CA ILE A 39 -4.60 6.30 11.74
C ILE A 39 -5.86 7.01 12.27
N LYS A 40 -6.60 6.36 13.19
CA LYS A 40 -7.79 6.97 13.83
C LYS A 40 -7.43 8.25 14.59
N ASN A 41 -6.43 8.18 15.45
CA ASN A 41 -5.97 9.32 16.23
C ASN A 41 -5.47 10.46 15.33
N THR A 42 -4.77 10.12 14.24
CA THR A 42 -4.33 11.14 13.25
C THR A 42 -5.54 11.83 12.63
N TYR A 43 -6.54 11.05 12.21
CA TYR A 43 -7.79 11.59 11.67
C TYR A 43 -8.54 12.46 12.69
N ASP A 44 -8.66 12.00 13.94
CA ASP A 44 -9.35 12.76 15.00
C ASP A 44 -8.62 14.07 15.31
N LEU A 45 -7.28 14.06 15.34
CA LEU A 45 -6.46 15.25 15.52
C LEU A 45 -6.60 16.25 14.36
N ASP A 46 -6.65 15.76 13.12
CA ASP A 46 -6.87 16.60 11.93
C ASP A 46 -8.27 17.23 11.95
N LYS A 47 -9.31 16.44 12.30
CA LYS A 47 -10.70 16.90 12.44
C LYS A 47 -10.85 17.98 13.52
N LEU A 48 -10.14 17.85 14.63
CA LEU A 48 -10.13 18.84 15.71
C LEU A 48 -9.45 20.15 15.31
N ARG A 49 -8.44 20.09 14.43
CA ARG A 49 -7.63 21.25 14.10
C ARG A 49 -8.35 22.31 13.29
N LYS A 50 -9.45 22.02 12.56
CA LYS A 50 -10.34 22.93 11.77
C LYS A 50 -9.67 23.98 10.85
N LYS A 51 -8.35 24.17 10.92
CA LYS A 51 -7.58 25.34 10.47
C LYS A 51 -6.48 24.96 9.50
N THR A 52 -6.11 23.69 9.44
CA THR A 52 -5.28 23.13 8.38
C THR A 52 -6.22 22.65 7.28
N ASN A 53 -6.25 23.38 6.16
CA ASN A 53 -6.70 22.83 4.87
C ASN A 53 -5.72 21.74 4.40
N SER A 54 -5.30 20.81 5.27
CA SER A 54 -4.62 19.62 4.79
C SER A 54 -5.68 18.88 3.98
N PRO A 55 -5.47 18.61 2.69
CA PRO A 55 -6.47 18.02 1.83
C PRO A 55 -6.51 16.52 2.12
N SER A 56 -6.69 16.14 3.38
CA SER A 56 -6.96 14.78 3.77
C SER A 56 -8.33 14.48 3.13
N LYS A 57 -8.31 13.82 1.96
CA LYS A 57 -9.52 13.35 1.28
C LYS A 57 -10.27 12.27 2.11
N ILE A 58 -9.93 12.18 3.39
CA ILE A 58 -10.31 11.23 4.41
C ILE A 58 -11.50 11.81 5.14
N THR A 59 -12.54 11.00 5.22
CA THR A 59 -13.81 11.33 5.85
C THR A 59 -14.13 10.26 6.87
N ASP A 60 -15.18 10.46 7.67
CA ASP A 60 -15.63 9.44 8.62
C ASP A 60 -15.88 8.08 7.94
N ALA A 61 -16.28 8.07 6.65
CA ALA A 61 -16.47 6.85 5.87
C ALA A 61 -15.18 6.04 5.64
N HIS A 62 -14.00 6.65 5.76
CA HIS A 62 -12.71 5.96 5.62
C HIS A 62 -12.32 5.24 6.92
N ILE A 63 -12.66 5.82 8.07
CA ILE A 63 -12.31 5.30 9.40
C ILE A 63 -13.41 4.36 9.93
N HIS A 64 -14.67 4.69 9.64
CA HIS A 64 -15.88 3.99 10.05
C HIS A 64 -16.74 3.62 8.84
N PRO A 65 -16.26 2.76 7.92
CA PRO A 65 -16.99 2.40 6.71
C PRO A 65 -18.23 1.55 7.01
N THR A 66 -19.36 1.89 6.38
CA THR A 66 -20.55 1.02 6.31
C THR A 66 -20.27 -0.24 5.48
N SER A 67 -21.17 -1.24 5.55
CA SER A 67 -21.01 -2.50 4.80
C SER A 67 -20.78 -2.31 3.30
N PHE A 68 -21.47 -1.34 2.67
CA PHE A 68 -21.26 -1.00 1.25
C PHE A 68 -19.99 -0.19 1.01
N GLN A 69 -19.63 0.69 1.95
CA GLN A 69 -18.41 1.50 1.85
C GLN A 69 -17.15 0.66 2.02
N LYS A 70 -17.20 -0.43 2.78
CA LYS A 70 -16.10 -1.40 2.88
C LYS A 70 -15.65 -1.85 1.50
N MET A 71 -16.58 -2.15 0.59
CA MET A 71 -16.26 -2.60 -0.76
C MET A 71 -15.68 -1.50 -1.67
N ARG A 72 -15.63 -0.24 -1.23
CA ARG A 72 -15.07 0.87 -2.02
C ARG A 72 -13.57 0.94 -1.84
N GLU A 73 -12.85 0.34 -2.79
CA GLU A 73 -11.39 0.34 -2.87
C GLU A 73 -10.79 1.75 -2.87
N LYS A 74 -11.53 2.73 -3.40
CA LYS A 74 -11.15 4.15 -3.35
C LYS A 74 -10.90 4.64 -1.92
N LEU A 75 -11.80 4.32 -0.98
CA LEU A 75 -11.64 4.72 0.42
C LEU A 75 -10.39 4.08 1.02
N ALA A 76 -10.11 2.84 0.61
CA ALA A 76 -8.94 2.14 1.07
C ALA A 76 -7.63 2.76 0.56
N ALA A 77 -7.54 2.97 -0.75
CA ALA A 77 -6.37 3.61 -1.36
C ALA A 77 -6.10 4.99 -0.75
N GLN A 78 -7.13 5.76 -0.41
CA GLN A 78 -6.97 7.08 0.21
C GLN A 78 -6.37 6.98 1.63
N VAL A 79 -6.77 6.01 2.45
CA VAL A 79 -6.17 5.77 3.78
C VAL A 79 -4.70 5.37 3.68
N LEU A 80 -4.31 4.65 2.63
CA LEU A 80 -2.95 4.17 2.41
C LEU A 80 -2.14 5.08 1.49
N SER A 81 -2.52 6.35 1.36
CA SER A 81 -1.90 7.30 0.44
C SER A 81 -0.77 8.10 1.08
N HIS A 82 0.03 8.73 0.23
CA HIS A 82 1.09 9.66 0.65
C HIS A 82 0.57 10.82 1.52
N SER A 83 -0.66 11.31 1.33
CA SER A 83 -1.18 12.39 2.18
C SER A 83 -1.39 11.93 3.63
N MET A 84 -1.92 10.72 3.84
CA MET A 84 -2.08 10.16 5.19
C MET A 84 -0.72 9.93 5.85
N LEU A 85 0.27 9.47 5.08
CA LEU A 85 1.66 9.36 5.54
C LEU A 85 2.18 10.71 6.08
N SER A 86 2.02 11.79 5.30
CA SER A 86 2.44 13.14 5.70
C SER A 86 1.77 13.57 7.00
N ASP A 87 0.45 13.38 7.13
CA ASP A 87 -0.29 13.75 8.34
C ASP A 87 0.21 12.98 9.58
N ILE A 88 0.47 11.67 9.46
CA ILE A 88 1.00 10.84 10.55
C ILE A 88 2.39 11.32 10.98
N ARG A 89 3.27 11.64 10.02
CA ARG A 89 4.63 12.14 10.30
C ARG A 89 4.57 13.50 11.00
N THR A 90 3.75 14.43 10.52
CA THR A 90 3.56 15.73 11.17
C THR A 90 2.99 15.59 12.59
N CYS A 91 2.04 14.69 12.82
CA CYS A 91 1.50 14.44 14.16
C CYS A 91 2.53 13.79 15.09
N ALA A 92 3.46 12.98 14.55
CA ALA A 92 4.57 12.41 15.31
C ALA A 92 5.62 13.47 15.69
N GLU A 93 5.98 14.35 14.76
CA GLU A 93 6.95 15.44 14.96
C GLU A 93 6.44 16.50 15.95
N THR A 94 5.14 16.82 15.89
CA THR A 94 4.50 17.74 16.84
C THR A 94 4.20 17.11 18.21
N GLY A 95 4.60 15.86 18.43
CA GLY A 95 4.44 15.16 19.71
C GLY A 95 3.01 14.72 20.04
N GLN A 96 2.08 14.83 19.08
CA GLN A 96 0.67 14.48 19.28
C GLN A 96 0.39 12.97 19.18
N LEU A 97 1.29 12.22 18.54
CA LEU A 97 1.27 10.77 18.48
C LEU A 97 2.55 10.18 19.06
N CYS A 98 2.47 8.94 19.56
CA CYS A 98 3.66 8.20 19.97
C CYS A 98 4.60 8.02 18.76
N SER A 99 5.68 8.81 18.75
CA SER A 99 6.57 8.96 17.59
C SER A 99 7.09 7.62 17.06
N LYS A 100 7.50 6.69 17.94
CA LYS A 100 8.02 5.37 17.54
C LYS A 100 6.98 4.53 16.77
N THR A 101 5.74 4.49 17.23
CA THR A 101 4.67 3.73 16.57
C THR A 101 4.18 4.42 15.31
N ALA A 102 4.09 5.76 15.36
CA ALA A 102 3.66 6.57 14.23
C ALA A 102 4.62 6.45 13.03
N ILE A 103 5.94 6.54 13.27
CA ILE A 103 6.96 6.36 12.22
C ILE A 103 6.86 4.97 11.59
N VAL A 104 6.73 3.92 12.41
CA VAL A 104 6.60 2.55 11.88
C VAL A 104 5.39 2.41 10.97
N ILE A 105 4.25 2.99 11.34
CA ILE A 105 3.02 2.94 10.53
C ILE A 105 3.15 3.78 9.27
N ALA A 106 3.73 4.97 9.39
CA ALA A 106 4.09 5.82 8.26
C ALA A 106 4.93 5.04 7.22
N ASP A 107 6.03 4.42 7.64
CA ASP A 107 6.90 3.66 6.73
C ASP A 107 6.16 2.49 6.04
N PHE A 108 5.19 1.88 6.72
CA PHE A 108 4.37 0.83 6.11
C PHE A 108 3.34 1.38 5.11
N ILE A 109 2.72 2.52 5.41
CA ILE A 109 1.82 3.20 4.47
C ILE A 109 2.61 3.62 3.22
N GLU A 110 3.80 4.18 3.40
CA GLU A 110 4.70 4.53 2.29
C GLU A 110 5.04 3.31 1.44
N PHE A 111 5.41 2.19 2.08
CA PHE A 111 5.68 0.93 1.39
C PHE A 111 4.47 0.45 0.55
N ILE A 112 3.27 0.46 1.12
CA ILE A 112 2.06 0.02 0.40
C ILE A 112 1.68 1.01 -0.71
N ASN A 113 1.80 2.32 -0.48
CA ASN A 113 1.58 3.35 -1.51
C ASN A 113 2.49 3.11 -2.72
N ASN A 114 3.79 2.98 -2.47
CA ASN A 114 4.78 2.78 -3.55
C ASN A 114 4.56 1.44 -4.26
N LEU A 115 4.18 0.39 -3.54
CA LEU A 115 3.83 -0.89 -4.15
C LEU A 115 2.60 -0.77 -5.05
N PHE A 116 1.60 -0.01 -4.63
CA PHE A 116 0.42 0.22 -5.44
C PHE A 116 0.75 1.03 -6.69
N ASP A 117 1.55 2.09 -6.55
CA ASP A 117 2.01 2.91 -7.68
C ASP A 117 2.81 2.07 -8.69
N CYS A 118 3.72 1.21 -8.24
CA CYS A 118 4.49 0.31 -9.12
C CYS A 118 3.60 -0.67 -9.90
N LEU A 119 2.53 -1.17 -9.26
CA LEU A 119 1.66 -2.19 -9.86
C LEU A 119 0.51 -1.58 -10.67
N ASN A 120 0.30 -0.27 -10.60
CA ASN A 120 -0.82 0.45 -11.22
C ASN A 120 -0.35 1.59 -12.13
N SER A 121 0.93 1.63 -12.48
CA SER A 121 1.48 2.64 -13.38
C SER A 121 0.89 2.51 -14.77
N ARG A 122 0.70 3.66 -15.43
CA ARG A 122 0.11 3.75 -16.78
C ARG A 122 0.98 4.52 -17.77
N SER A 123 2.12 5.03 -17.31
CA SER A 123 3.01 5.89 -18.06
C SER A 123 4.44 5.37 -17.96
N LEU A 124 5.17 5.41 -19.08
CA LEU A 124 6.58 5.05 -19.14
C LEU A 124 7.43 5.90 -18.19
N TYR A 125 7.10 7.18 -18.10
CA TYR A 125 7.80 8.17 -17.29
C TYR A 125 6.82 8.84 -16.33
N SER A 126 7.27 9.07 -15.10
CA SER A 126 6.51 9.81 -14.09
C SER A 126 7.46 10.60 -13.21
N ASN A 127 6.98 11.72 -12.69
CA ASN A 127 7.71 12.49 -11.67
C ASN A 127 7.82 11.71 -10.34
N ILE A 128 6.98 10.68 -10.16
CA ILE A 128 7.03 9.76 -9.04
C ILE A 128 7.78 8.50 -9.50
N PRO A 129 8.99 8.22 -8.98
CA PRO A 129 9.83 7.12 -9.46
C PRO A 129 9.14 5.75 -9.43
N TYR A 130 8.30 5.52 -8.42
CA TYR A 130 7.55 4.28 -8.23
C TYR A 130 6.28 4.19 -9.11
N ASN A 131 5.80 5.29 -9.67
CA ASN A 131 4.64 5.31 -10.58
C ASN A 131 5.08 5.37 -12.06
N SER A 132 6.18 4.71 -12.38
CA SER A 132 6.67 4.56 -13.75
C SER A 132 6.45 3.12 -14.19
N ALA A 133 6.30 2.91 -15.49
CA ALA A 133 6.25 1.56 -16.05
C ALA A 133 7.51 0.77 -15.65
N LEU A 134 7.38 -0.56 -15.64
CA LEU A 134 8.54 -1.41 -15.53
C LEU A 134 9.38 -1.22 -16.80
N THR A 135 10.53 -0.56 -16.63
CA THR A 135 11.47 -0.24 -17.71
C THR A 135 12.81 -0.90 -17.39
N HIS A 136 13.82 -0.64 -18.22
CA HIS A 136 15.20 -0.99 -17.89
C HIS A 136 15.74 -0.28 -16.63
N SER A 137 15.04 0.73 -16.12
CA SER A 137 15.37 1.34 -14.83
C SER A 137 15.23 0.32 -13.70
N GLU A 138 16.32 0.12 -12.95
CA GLU A 138 16.36 -0.82 -11.84
C GLU A 138 15.48 -0.41 -10.65
N ILE A 139 14.96 0.83 -10.59
CA ILE A 139 14.23 1.34 -9.41
C ILE A 139 12.96 0.52 -9.14
N VAL A 140 12.04 0.44 -10.11
CA VAL A 140 10.76 -0.28 -9.96
C VAL A 140 11.02 -1.78 -9.80
N LYS A 141 11.90 -2.35 -10.62
CA LYS A 141 12.28 -3.77 -10.56
C LYS A 141 12.86 -4.16 -9.21
N THR A 142 13.88 -3.44 -8.73
CA THR A 142 14.51 -3.66 -7.43
C THR A 142 13.52 -3.49 -6.30
N PHE A 143 12.66 -2.46 -6.36
CA PHE A 143 11.60 -2.26 -5.38
C PHE A 143 10.65 -3.47 -5.33
N LEU A 144 10.16 -3.95 -6.47
CA LEU A 144 9.26 -5.10 -6.55
C LEU A 144 9.89 -6.39 -5.99
N ILE A 145 11.15 -6.67 -6.32
CA ILE A 145 11.90 -7.80 -5.76
C ILE A 145 11.98 -7.71 -4.23
N ASN A 146 12.31 -6.53 -3.70
CA ASN A 146 12.39 -6.30 -2.26
C ASN A 146 11.01 -6.37 -1.59
N ALA A 147 9.97 -5.85 -2.25
CA ALA A 147 8.60 -5.91 -1.78
C ALA A 147 8.10 -7.35 -1.69
N SER A 148 8.39 -8.20 -2.69
CA SER A 148 8.07 -9.63 -2.68
C SER A 148 8.66 -10.33 -1.46
N LYS A 149 9.96 -10.10 -1.18
CA LYS A 149 10.64 -10.60 0.03
C LYS A 149 10.04 -10.06 1.32
N TYR A 150 9.67 -8.77 1.34
CA TYR A 150 9.07 -8.13 2.50
C TYR A 150 7.70 -8.74 2.85
N LEU A 151 6.83 -8.91 1.85
CA LEU A 151 5.46 -9.43 2.00
C LEU A 151 5.41 -10.89 2.49
N ILE A 152 6.35 -11.74 2.05
CA ILE A 152 6.48 -13.13 2.50
C ILE A 152 6.68 -13.20 4.02
N ASN A 153 7.36 -12.21 4.59
CA ASN A 153 7.69 -12.15 6.01
C ASN A 153 6.62 -11.48 6.88
N LEU A 154 5.57 -10.90 6.27
CA LEU A 154 4.49 -10.26 7.01
C LEU A 154 3.50 -11.29 7.55
N LYS A 155 3.25 -11.22 8.86
CA LYS A 155 2.50 -12.22 9.59
C LYS A 155 1.46 -11.57 10.51
N LYS A 156 0.21 -12.04 10.47
CA LYS A 156 -0.85 -11.54 11.36
C LYS A 156 -0.69 -12.16 12.75
N ILE A 157 -0.84 -11.36 13.80
CA ILE A 157 -0.91 -11.88 15.17
C ILE A 157 -2.35 -12.28 15.47
N LYS A 158 -2.61 -13.57 15.68
CA LYS A 158 -3.87 -14.08 16.23
C LYS A 158 -3.53 -14.97 17.44
N LYS A 159 -4.34 -14.93 18.51
CA LYS A 159 -4.13 -15.71 19.74
C LYS A 159 -3.66 -17.16 19.44
N GLY A 160 -2.37 -17.44 19.62
CA GLY A 160 -1.73 -18.75 19.40
C GLY A 160 -1.43 -19.17 17.95
N LYS A 161 -1.82 -18.40 16.93
CA LYS A 161 -1.55 -18.71 15.51
C LYS A 161 -0.99 -17.50 14.78
N ILE A 162 0.01 -17.75 13.93
CA ILE A 162 0.64 -16.71 13.11
C ILE A 162 0.34 -16.97 11.61
N PRO A 163 -0.92 -16.86 11.16
CA PRO A 163 -1.24 -17.06 9.76
C PRO A 163 -0.74 -15.86 8.92
N GLN A 164 -0.15 -16.15 7.76
CA GLN A 164 0.05 -15.13 6.73
C GLN A 164 -1.30 -14.85 6.06
N PRO A 165 -1.69 -13.58 5.92
CA PRO A 165 -2.86 -13.22 5.15
C PRO A 165 -2.77 -13.71 3.69
N PRO A 166 -3.86 -14.27 3.13
CA PRO A 166 -3.89 -14.67 1.73
C PRO A 166 -3.56 -13.53 0.75
N CYS A 167 -3.88 -12.27 1.10
CA CYS A 167 -3.58 -11.13 0.25
C CYS A 167 -2.08 -10.92 0.03
N PHE A 168 -1.21 -11.15 1.03
CA PHE A 168 0.23 -11.00 0.87
C PHE A 168 0.81 -12.07 -0.03
N LYS A 169 0.35 -13.32 0.09
CA LYS A 169 0.67 -14.37 -0.88
C LYS A 169 0.23 -13.96 -2.29
N GLY A 170 -0.97 -13.39 -2.41
CA GLY A 170 -1.49 -12.87 -3.67
C GLY A 170 -0.65 -11.72 -4.26
N PHE A 171 -0.12 -10.81 -3.44
CA PHE A 171 0.80 -9.76 -3.90
C PHE A 171 2.13 -10.36 -4.35
N THR A 172 2.73 -11.25 -3.57
CA THR A 172 3.96 -11.96 -3.94
C THR A 172 3.80 -12.66 -5.29
N GLN A 173 2.70 -13.37 -5.51
CA GLN A 173 2.40 -14.02 -6.79
C GLN A 173 2.27 -13.02 -7.93
N THR A 174 1.52 -11.93 -7.74
CA THR A 174 1.38 -10.86 -8.73
C THR A 174 2.74 -10.28 -9.11
N ILE A 175 3.58 -9.95 -8.14
CA ILE A 175 4.92 -9.40 -8.37
C ILE A 175 5.77 -10.38 -9.18
N ASN A 176 5.80 -11.65 -8.78
CA ASN A 176 6.61 -12.66 -9.45
C ASN A 176 6.17 -12.85 -10.91
N VAL A 177 4.86 -12.87 -11.18
CA VAL A 177 4.33 -13.00 -12.54
C VAL A 177 4.69 -11.79 -13.40
N ILE A 178 4.55 -10.57 -12.88
CA ILE A 178 4.92 -9.35 -13.62
C ILE A 178 6.41 -9.35 -13.97
N LEU A 179 7.27 -9.71 -13.02
CA LEU A 179 8.71 -9.77 -13.24
C LEU A 179 9.09 -10.84 -14.27
N GLN A 180 8.52 -12.04 -14.17
CA GLN A 180 8.76 -13.11 -15.14
C GLN A 180 8.30 -12.72 -16.54
N PHE A 181 7.10 -12.16 -16.64
CA PHE A 181 6.54 -11.69 -17.89
C PHE A 181 7.44 -10.63 -18.56
N PHE A 182 7.94 -9.66 -17.79
CA PHE A 182 8.85 -8.64 -18.30
C PHE A 182 10.19 -9.22 -18.80
N GLU A 183 10.78 -10.18 -18.09
CA GLU A 183 12.01 -10.84 -18.55
C GLU A 183 11.77 -11.69 -19.81
N GLU A 184 10.61 -12.34 -19.92
CA GLU A 184 10.21 -13.08 -21.13
C GLU A 184 10.03 -12.16 -22.33
N GLU A 185 9.34 -11.02 -22.17
CA GLU A 185 9.16 -10.04 -23.25
C GLU A 185 10.51 -9.47 -23.72
N LYS A 186 11.42 -9.20 -22.78
CA LYS A 186 12.78 -8.77 -23.09
C LYS A 186 13.57 -9.84 -23.85
N CYS A 187 13.43 -11.11 -23.49
CA CYS A 187 14.09 -12.23 -24.16
C CYS A 187 13.60 -12.41 -25.61
N ASN A 188 12.35 -12.02 -25.88
CA ASN A 188 11.70 -12.14 -27.19
C ASN A 188 11.79 -10.86 -28.05
N ASP A 189 12.61 -9.87 -27.66
CA ASP A 189 12.76 -8.56 -28.35
C ASP A 189 11.43 -7.83 -28.63
N ILE A 190 10.45 -7.98 -27.75
CA ILE A 190 9.17 -7.28 -27.86
C ILE A 190 9.33 -5.86 -27.30
N PHE A 191 9.41 -4.87 -28.18
CA PHE A 191 9.44 -3.45 -27.79
C PHE A 191 8.02 -2.88 -27.68
N PHE A 192 7.66 -2.41 -26.48
CA PHE A 192 6.46 -1.58 -26.26
C PHE A 192 6.84 -0.12 -26.44
N PHE A 193 6.49 0.44 -27.60
CA PHE A 193 6.59 1.86 -27.90
C PHE A 193 5.48 2.65 -27.21
#